data_AF-A0A820M6I3-F1
#
_entry.id   AF-A0A820M6I3-F1
#
_cell.length_a   1.000
_cell.length_b   1.000
_cell.length_c   1.000
_cell.angle_alpha   90.00
_cell.angle_beta   90.00
_cell.angle_gamma   90.00
#
_symmetry.space_group_name_H-M   'P 1'
#
loop_
_entity.id
_entity.type
_entity.pdbx_description
1 polymer ?
#
loop_
_entity_poly.entity_id
_entity_poly.type
_entity_poly.pdbx_seq_one_letter_code
_entity_poly.pdbx_strand_id
1 'polypeptide(L)'
;MSGDDLLKFLLYVGQAKRTLRTGWVLRGVERVESIADHMYRMAVMSLLLPTISEQSTVRCMKLALVHDLAESVVGDLTEFDGIPKSEKHRRESESMFYLTRLLPIDVG
;
A
#
# COMPACT_ATOMS: atom_id res chain seq x y z
N MET A 1 3.83 12.88 19.22
CA MET A 1 4.47 12.48 17.96
C MET A 1 5.53 13.52 17.64
N SER A 2 6.77 13.12 17.36
CA SER A 2 7.82 14.05 16.94
C SER A 2 7.80 14.22 15.42
N GLY A 3 8.48 15.25 14.90
CA GLY A 3 8.72 15.37 13.45
C GLY A 3 9.45 14.15 12.87
N ASP A 4 10.25 13.46 13.69
CA ASP A 4 10.97 12.25 13.29
C ASP A 4 10.02 11.08 13.01
N ASP A 5 8.93 10.93 13.77
CA ASP A 5 7.93 9.88 13.54
C ASP A 5 7.23 10.06 12.18
N LEU A 6 6.81 11.30 11.89
CA LEU A 6 6.18 11.62 10.61
C LEU A 6 7.14 11.43 9.44
N LEU A 7 8.40 11.87 9.59
CA LEU A 7 9.43 11.61 8.59
C LEU A 7 9.61 10.10 8.37
N LYS A 8 9.64 9.31 9.44
CA LYS A 8 9.74 7.85 9.36
C LYS A 8 8.56 7.22 8.62
N PHE A 9 7.33 7.67 8.90
CA PHE A 9 6.15 7.25 8.15
C PHE A 9 6.30 7.56 6.66
N LEU A 10 6.70 8.78 6.31
CA LEU A 10 6.90 9.19 4.92
C LEU A 10 8.04 8.41 4.23
N LEU A 11 9.06 7.97 4.96
CA LEU A 11 10.10 7.09 4.44
C LEU A 11 9.56 5.70 4.07
N TYR A 12 8.63 5.14 4.86
CA TYR A 12 7.93 3.90 4.48
C TYR A 12 6.99 4.10 3.30
N VAL A 13 6.24 5.20 3.25
CA VAL A 13 5.49 5.57 2.03
C VAL A 13 6.43 5.68 0.83
N GLY A 14 7.63 6.23 1.01
CA GLY A 14 8.67 6.27 -0.03
C GLY A 14 9.23 4.89 -0.41
N GLN A 15 9.25 3.92 0.52
CA GLN A 15 9.67 2.54 0.25
C GLN A 15 8.71 1.84 -0.71
N ALA A 16 7.43 2.22 -0.76
CA ALA A 16 6.47 1.72 -1.74
C ALA A 16 6.89 1.98 -3.20
N LYS A 17 7.74 2.97 -3.46
CA LYS A 17 8.32 3.23 -4.80
C LYS A 17 9.44 2.27 -5.18
N ARG A 18 9.97 1.51 -4.22
CA ARG A 18 11.07 0.56 -4.38
C ARG A 18 10.63 -0.89 -4.23
N THR A 19 9.49 -1.14 -3.59
CA THR A 19 8.87 -2.47 -3.58
C THR A 19 8.25 -2.75 -4.95
N LEU A 20 8.84 -3.67 -5.69
CA LEU A 20 8.35 -4.11 -7.00
C LEU A 20 7.18 -5.08 -6.84
N ARG A 21 6.28 -5.07 -7.83
CA ARG A 21 5.19 -6.05 -7.90
C ARG A 21 5.74 -7.46 -8.18
N THR A 22 5.80 -8.31 -7.16
CA THR A 22 6.46 -9.63 -7.18
C THR A 22 5.92 -10.53 -8.27
N GLY A 23 4.61 -10.47 -8.55
CA GLY A 23 4.01 -11.25 -9.64
C GLY A 23 4.61 -10.99 -11.04
N TRP A 24 5.11 -9.79 -11.30
CA TRP A 24 5.81 -9.45 -12.54
C TRP A 24 7.29 -9.85 -12.49
N VAL A 25 7.94 -9.71 -11.33
CA VAL A 25 9.32 -10.17 -11.10
C VAL A 25 9.42 -11.68 -11.38
N LEU A 26 8.51 -12.47 -10.83
CA LEU A 26 8.46 -13.93 -11.02
C LEU A 26 8.24 -14.34 -12.49
N ARG A 27 7.67 -13.44 -13.31
CA ARG A 27 7.47 -13.64 -14.75
C ARG A 27 8.60 -13.10 -15.62
N GLY A 28 9.69 -12.60 -15.02
CA GLY A 28 10.85 -12.12 -15.76
C GLY A 28 10.62 -10.81 -16.52
N VAL A 29 9.66 -9.99 -16.10
CA VAL A 29 9.47 -8.65 -16.67
C VAL A 29 10.66 -7.77 -16.26
N GLU A 30 11.32 -7.11 -17.22
CA GLU A 30 12.53 -6.32 -16.92
C GLU A 30 12.25 -5.01 -16.18
N ARG A 31 11.20 -4.28 -16.59
CA ARG A 31 10.81 -2.99 -16.01
C ARG A 31 9.51 -3.14 -15.25
N VAL A 32 9.62 -3.69 -14.05
CA VAL A 32 8.47 -3.97 -13.18
C VAL A 32 7.96 -2.68 -12.54
N GLU A 33 6.64 -2.52 -12.50
CA GLU A 33 5.99 -1.44 -11.76
C GLU A 33 6.18 -1.62 -10.24
N SER A 34 6.31 -0.52 -9.51
CA SER A 34 6.29 -0.54 -8.05
C SER A 34 4.87 -0.65 -7.49
N ILE A 35 4.72 -1.01 -6.22
CA ILE A 35 3.41 -0.98 -5.55
C ILE A 35 2.83 0.45 -5.52
N ALA A 36 3.69 1.49 -5.49
CA ALA A 36 3.24 2.88 -5.60
C ALA A 36 2.66 3.20 -6.98
N ASP A 37 3.24 2.68 -8.07
CA ASP A 37 2.70 2.83 -9.43
C ASP A 37 1.33 2.16 -9.56
N HIS A 38 1.19 0.96 -8.96
CA HIS A 38 -0.05 0.22 -8.90
C HIS A 38 -1.15 1.02 -8.17
N MET A 39 -0.88 1.46 -6.94
CA MET A 39 -1.83 2.24 -6.13
C MET A 39 -2.19 3.57 -6.79
N TYR A 40 -1.23 4.25 -7.44
CA TYR A 40 -1.49 5.49 -8.17
C TYR A 40 -2.50 5.29 -9.30
N ARG A 41 -2.30 4.26 -10.15
CA ARG A 41 -3.24 3.99 -11.24
C ARG A 41 -4.61 3.58 -10.72
N MET A 42 -4.69 2.82 -9.62
CA MET A 42 -5.98 2.50 -8.97
C MET A 42 -6.69 3.73 -8.41
N ALA A 43 -5.96 4.66 -7.81
CA ALA A 43 -6.53 5.93 -7.34
C ALA A 43 -7.11 6.74 -8.50
N VAL A 44 -6.39 6.83 -9.64
CA VAL A 44 -6.91 7.48 -10.86
C VAL A 44 -8.14 6.74 -11.39
N MET A 45 -8.13 5.39 -11.42
CA MET A 45 -9.29 4.61 -11.83
C MET A 45 -10.52 4.91 -10.98
N SER A 46 -10.36 5.13 -9.67
CA SER A 46 -11.48 5.46 -8.78
C SER A 46 -12.20 6.76 -9.18
N LEU A 47 -11.48 7.74 -9.74
CA LEU A 47 -12.04 8.99 -10.26
C LEU A 47 -12.86 8.81 -11.53
N LEU A 48 -12.63 7.70 -12.26
CA LEU A 48 -13.23 7.41 -13.55
C LEU A 48 -14.33 6.36 -13.48
N LEU A 49 -14.63 5.83 -12.28
CA LEU A 49 -15.67 4.82 -12.11
C LEU A 49 -17.03 5.44 -12.42
N PRO A 50 -17.75 4.97 -13.46
CA PRO A 50 -19.09 5.44 -13.71
C PRO A 50 -20.00 4.95 -12.58
N THR A 51 -21.04 5.73 -12.24
CA THR A 51 -22.16 5.33 -11.36
C THR A 51 -21.89 5.21 -9.85
N ILE A 52 -20.82 5.81 -9.31
CA ILE A 52 -20.61 5.95 -7.86
C ILE A 52 -20.81 7.40 -7.38
N SER A 53 -21.23 7.57 -6.12
CA SER A 53 -21.34 8.91 -5.52
C SER A 53 -19.96 9.55 -5.34
N GLU A 54 -19.92 10.88 -5.24
CA GLU A 54 -18.68 11.62 -4.93
C GLU A 54 -18.04 11.14 -3.62
N GLN A 55 -18.85 10.91 -2.58
CA GLN A 55 -18.36 10.38 -1.30
C GLN A 55 -17.75 8.98 -1.45
N SER A 56 -18.37 8.13 -2.27
CA SER A 56 -17.83 6.79 -2.58
C SER A 56 -16.52 6.90 -3.36
N THR A 57 -16.43 7.84 -4.30
CA THR A 57 -15.22 8.12 -5.09
C THR A 57 -14.05 8.51 -4.19
N VAL A 58 -14.25 9.48 -3.29
CA VAL A 58 -13.22 9.91 -2.33
C VAL A 58 -12.80 8.76 -1.42
N ARG A 59 -13.75 7.96 -0.94
CA ARG A 59 -13.44 6.78 -0.11
C ARG A 59 -12.62 5.74 -0.89
N CYS A 60 -13.00 5.42 -2.12
CA CYS A 60 -12.26 4.49 -2.97
C CYS A 60 -10.85 5.00 -3.29
N MET A 61 -10.70 6.29 -3.56
CA MET A 61 -9.40 6.91 -3.77
C MET A 61 -8.51 6.80 -2.53
N LYS A 62 -9.05 7.14 -1.34
CA LYS A 62 -8.32 7.00 -0.07
C LYS A 62 -7.89 5.54 0.18
N LEU A 63 -8.79 4.57 -0.06
CA LEU A 63 -8.48 3.15 0.08
C LEU A 63 -7.39 2.70 -0.90
N ALA A 64 -7.51 3.07 -2.17
CA ALA A 64 -6.54 2.71 -3.20
C ALA A 64 -5.11 3.18 -2.84
N LEU A 65 -5.00 4.37 -2.24
CA LEU A 65 -3.72 4.96 -1.83
C LEU A 65 -3.03 4.25 -0.65
N VAL A 66 -3.75 3.43 0.12
CA VAL A 66 -3.21 2.84 1.36
C VAL A 66 -3.34 1.32 1.45
N HIS A 67 -4.12 0.68 0.59
CA HIS A 67 -4.46 -0.74 0.76
C HIS A 67 -3.23 -1.67 0.74
N ASP A 68 -2.23 -1.36 -0.10
CA ASP A 68 -0.97 -2.11 -0.17
C ASP A 68 0.17 -1.40 0.61
N LEU A 69 -0.12 -0.40 1.45
CA LEU A 69 0.93 0.34 2.16
C LEU A 69 1.74 -0.56 3.12
N ALA A 70 1.12 -1.62 3.65
CA ALA A 70 1.82 -2.61 4.48
C ALA A 70 2.96 -3.32 3.72
N GLU A 71 2.84 -3.48 2.41
CA GLU A 71 3.85 -4.12 1.55
C GLU A 71 5.14 -3.28 1.43
N SER A 72 5.09 -1.99 1.81
CA SER A 72 6.30 -1.18 2.01
C SER A 72 7.18 -1.68 3.16
N VAL A 73 6.63 -2.50 4.06
CA VAL A 73 7.32 -3.12 5.20
C VAL A 73 7.55 -4.61 4.95
N VAL A 74 6.51 -5.34 4.55
CA VAL A 74 6.55 -6.82 4.45
C VAL A 74 6.95 -7.35 3.07
N GLY A 75 7.03 -6.47 2.07
CA GLY A 75 7.15 -6.84 0.65
C GLY A 75 5.80 -7.20 0.01
N ASP A 76 5.75 -7.25 -1.32
CA ASP A 76 4.58 -7.74 -2.07
C ASP A 76 4.55 -9.26 -2.00
N LEU A 77 3.82 -9.80 -1.02
CA LEU A 77 3.71 -11.23 -0.76
C LEU A 77 2.68 -11.88 -1.68
N THR A 78 3.10 -12.92 -2.39
CA THR A 78 2.31 -13.68 -3.36
C THR A 78 1.98 -15.08 -2.87
N GLU A 79 1.11 -15.79 -3.60
CA GLU A 79 0.79 -17.19 -3.32
C GLU A 79 1.99 -18.13 -3.52
N PHE A 80 3.01 -17.70 -4.26
CA PHE A 80 4.22 -18.49 -4.51
C PHE A 80 5.24 -18.44 -3.37
N ASP A 81 5.06 -17.54 -2.40
CA ASP A 81 5.96 -17.40 -1.25
C ASP A 81 5.73 -18.49 -0.18
N GLY A 82 4.72 -19.36 -0.36
CA GLY A 82 4.41 -20.44 0.58
C GLY A 82 3.90 -19.95 1.94
N ILE A 83 3.50 -18.68 2.04
CA ILE A 83 2.99 -18.07 3.27
C ILE A 83 1.47 -18.32 3.36
N PRO A 84 0.96 -18.95 4.44
CA PRO A 84 -0.48 -19.12 4.63
C PRO A 84 -1.21 -17.78 4.66
N LYS A 85 -2.45 -17.74 4.13
CA LYS A 85 -3.27 -16.52 4.09
C LYS A 85 -3.42 -15.84 5.45
N SER A 86 -3.55 -16.62 6.53
CA SER A 86 -3.64 -16.10 7.91
C SER A 86 -2.35 -15.41 8.35
N GLU A 87 -1.20 -15.95 7.97
CA GLU A 87 0.11 -15.39 8.30
C GLU A 87 0.42 -14.13 7.47
N LYS A 88 0.06 -14.13 6.16
CA LYS A 88 0.08 -12.91 5.33
C LYS A 88 -0.74 -11.79 5.99
N HIS A 89 -1.98 -12.10 6.34
CA HIS A 89 -2.88 -11.15 6.99
C HIS A 89 -2.33 -10.63 8.32
N ARG A 90 -1.75 -11.50 9.16
CA ARG A 90 -1.13 -11.10 10.43
C ARG A 90 0.03 -10.11 10.21
N ARG A 91 0.95 -10.43 9.30
CA ARG A 91 2.12 -9.58 8.99
C ARG A 91 1.71 -8.21 8.45
N GLU A 92 0.74 -8.18 7.54
CA GLU A 92 0.22 -6.94 6.96
C GLU A 92 -0.50 -6.10 8.00
N SER A 93 -1.31 -6.73 8.86
CA SER A 93 -2.04 -6.05 9.93
C SER A 93 -1.08 -5.44 10.97
N GLU A 94 -0.07 -6.20 11.39
CA GLU A 94 0.97 -5.70 12.31
C GLU A 94 1.76 -4.54 11.69
N SER A 95 2.04 -4.61 10.39
CA SER A 95 2.75 -3.54 9.68
C SER A 95 1.91 -2.29 9.55
N MET A 96 0.62 -2.42 9.20
CA MET A 96 -0.30 -1.29 9.21
C MET A 96 -0.45 -0.67 10.60
N PHE A 97 -0.53 -1.49 11.65
CA PHE A 97 -0.59 -1.02 13.03
C PHE A 97 0.68 -0.25 13.43
N TYR A 98 1.85 -0.75 13.05
CA TYR A 98 3.11 -0.05 13.27
C TYR A 98 3.17 1.28 12.50
N LEU A 99 2.82 1.30 11.22
CA LEU A 99 2.83 2.52 10.40
C LEU A 99 1.87 3.59 10.94
N THR A 100 0.66 3.19 11.31
CA THR A 100 -0.34 4.12 11.84
C THR A 100 0.02 4.69 13.21
N ARG A 101 0.84 4.00 14.02
CA ARG A 101 1.39 4.55 15.27
C ARG A 101 2.41 5.67 15.07
N LEU A 102 2.94 5.82 13.86
CA LEU A 102 3.83 6.93 13.51
C LEU A 102 3.06 8.20 13.14
N LEU A 103 1.72 8.14 13.08
CA LEU A 103 0.85 9.25 12.73
C LEU A 103 0.25 9.93 13.97
N PRO A 104 -0.21 11.18 13.85
CA PRO A 104 -1.07 11.81 14.86
C PRO A 104 -2.37 11.02 15.08
N ILE A 105 -2.95 11.15 16.28
CA ILE A 105 -4.20 10.47 16.67
C ILE A 105 -5.40 10.96 15.83
N ASP A 106 -5.31 12.17 15.27
CA ASP A 106 -6.36 12.92 14.61
C ASP A 106 -6.22 13.03 13.07
N VAL A 107 -5.54 12.08 12.43
CA VAL A 107 -5.43 12.04 10.95
C VAL A 107 -6.71 11.52 10.29
N GLY A 108 -7.47 12.46 9.70
CA GLY A 108 -8.14 12.40 8.37
C GLY A 108 -9.19 11.34 8.06
#